data_AF-A0A816QP88-F1
#
_entry.id   AF-A0A816QP88-F1
#
_cell.length_a   1.000
_cell.length_b   1.000
_cell.length_c   1.000
_cell.angle_alpha   90.00
_cell.angle_beta   90.00
_cell.angle_gamma   90.00
#
_symmetry.space_group_name_H-M   'P 1'
#
loop_
_entity.id
_entity.type
_entity.pdbx_description
1 polymer ?
#
loop_
_entity_poly.entity_id
_entity_poly.type
_entity_poly.pdbx_seq_one_letter_code
_entity_poly.pdbx_strand_id
1 'polypeptide(L)'
;MRQIKPSEIKPSMKSLVEILPITMKELFDDQEDDKYGMEFREWKLFHASTLTSFSRLNLVFLPETNANEDNNNTAIIDKDDKNINSITTPTDDQTRLPLQSKWKPVFNATLIRWICLFLISMILIIIFGVVSGTYLHRELLNNDRLKEKILAEREKCNETIQRLINQLKSSEKVKNISKIPVNTRWSSGGVTVAGGNGKGNATNQLLWPSSFCVEDDQTVIITDTYNHRIVQWKKGDTDGKVVAGGNGSGERLNQLYYPTNVLIDKTTDSLIICDWINQRVVRWHRHSSTTQGEVIIGQIDCYGLAMNDQKYLYVSNTEKHEVRRYQSGDRNGTLVAGGNGKGAGLNQLDDPRYVFVDQKQNVYVSDKNNHRVMKWTKYATEGIIIAGGKGRGSSSTQLHHPGTLFVDTLSTVYVADSNNQRVMRWPQGAIQGSVIVGENGEGAEANQFSSPIGVSFDQYGNLYVADEWNHRVQRFPLE
;
A
#
# COMPACT_ATOMS: atom_id res chain seq x y z
N MET A 1 2.20 5.02 -9.85
CA MET A 1 2.00 6.48 -9.81
C MET A 1 0.82 6.75 -8.89
N ARG A 2 1.00 7.44 -7.76
CA ARG A 2 -0.14 7.88 -6.94
C ARG A 2 -0.69 9.16 -7.58
N GLN A 3 -1.92 9.10 -8.10
CA GLN A 3 -2.66 10.31 -8.45
C GLN A 3 -2.93 11.09 -7.16
N ILE A 4 -2.43 12.31 -7.08
CA ILE A 4 -2.86 13.26 -6.05
C ILE A 4 -4.35 13.52 -6.31
N LYS A 5 -5.21 13.16 -5.37
CA LYS A 5 -6.65 13.37 -5.55
C LYS A 5 -6.94 14.88 -5.50
N PRO A 6 -7.77 15.41 -6.41
CA PRO A 6 -8.16 16.83 -6.41
C PRO A 6 -8.75 17.34 -5.08
N SER A 7 -9.28 16.43 -4.25
CA SER A 7 -9.80 16.73 -2.91
C SER A 7 -8.74 17.14 -1.88
N GLU A 8 -7.46 16.83 -2.09
CA GLU A 8 -6.37 17.20 -1.18
C GLU A 8 -5.75 18.57 -1.55
N ILE A 9 -5.92 19.01 -2.80
CA ILE A 9 -5.45 20.32 -3.28
C ILE A 9 -6.50 21.42 -3.00
N LYS A 10 -7.80 21.05 -2.99
CA LYS A 10 -8.93 21.97 -2.82
C LYS A 10 -8.93 22.78 -1.50
N PRO A 11 -8.70 22.21 -0.30
CA PRO A 11 -8.77 22.97 0.95
C PRO A 11 -7.62 23.99 1.09
N SER A 12 -6.43 23.61 0.63
CA SER A 12 -5.21 24.41 0.70
C SER A 12 -5.24 25.58 -0.28
N MET A 13 -5.72 25.36 -1.51
CA MET A 13 -5.93 26.45 -2.47
C MET A 13 -7.16 27.30 -2.13
N LYS A 14 -8.23 26.72 -1.58
CA LYS A 14 -9.42 27.48 -1.13
C LYS A 14 -9.07 28.41 0.03
N SER A 15 -8.23 27.99 0.96
CA SER A 15 -7.72 28.86 2.04
C SER A 15 -6.87 30.01 1.49
N LEU A 16 -5.98 29.74 0.53
CA LEU A 16 -5.18 30.79 -0.14
C LEU A 16 -6.05 31.77 -0.96
N VAL A 17 -7.10 31.28 -1.61
CA VAL A 17 -8.03 32.08 -2.43
C VAL A 17 -9.04 32.86 -1.57
N GLU A 18 -9.40 32.38 -0.37
CA GLU A 18 -10.30 33.09 0.56
C GLU A 18 -9.58 34.15 1.42
N ILE A 19 -8.28 33.99 1.68
CA ILE A 19 -7.49 34.94 2.51
C ILE A 19 -7.10 36.20 1.73
N LEU A 20 -6.76 36.07 0.45
CA LEU A 20 -6.30 37.17 -0.41
C LEU A 20 -7.32 38.32 -0.59
N PRO A 21 -8.64 38.08 -0.75
CA PRO A 21 -9.64 39.13 -0.86
C PRO A 21 -9.94 39.85 0.46
N ILE A 22 -9.84 39.13 1.60
CA ILE A 22 -10.13 39.69 2.94
C ILE A 22 -9.04 40.69 3.35
N THR A 23 -7.78 40.37 3.04
CA THR A 23 -6.65 41.30 3.30
C THR A 23 -6.66 42.52 2.37
N MET A 24 -7.15 42.39 1.14
CA MET A 24 -7.30 43.53 0.22
C MET A 24 -8.50 44.41 0.59
N LYS A 25 -9.63 43.84 1.05
CA LYS A 25 -10.80 44.62 1.44
C LYS A 25 -10.54 45.49 2.68
N GLU A 26 -9.80 44.97 3.66
CA GLU A 26 -9.39 45.74 4.85
C GLU A 26 -8.33 46.82 4.55
N LEU A 27 -7.64 46.75 3.41
CA LEU A 27 -6.63 47.74 3.00
C LEU A 27 -7.22 48.96 2.27
N PHE A 28 -8.46 48.89 1.79
CA PHE A 28 -9.07 49.91 0.92
C PHE A 28 -10.39 50.51 1.44
N ASP A 29 -10.85 50.12 2.63
CA ASP A 29 -12.06 50.70 3.25
C ASP A 29 -11.82 52.09 3.91
N ASP A 30 -10.59 52.63 3.85
CA ASP A 30 -10.21 53.90 4.50
C ASP A 30 -10.00 55.07 3.52
N GLN A 31 -10.56 54.98 2.30
CA GLN A 31 -10.49 56.06 1.30
C GLN A 31 -11.85 56.29 0.65
N GLU A 32 -12.61 57.25 1.20
CA GLU A 32 -13.74 57.89 0.51
C GLU A 32 -13.20 58.75 -0.65
N ASP A 33 -13.04 58.17 -1.85
CA ASP A 33 -12.91 58.99 -3.05
C ASP A 33 -13.48 58.27 -4.28
N ASP A 34 -14.55 58.83 -4.83
CA ASP A 34 -15.43 58.30 -5.90
C ASP A 34 -14.76 58.16 -7.28
N LYS A 35 -13.42 58.27 -7.38
CA LYS A 35 -12.70 58.27 -8.66
C LYS A 35 -12.31 56.88 -9.15
N TYR A 36 -12.33 55.86 -8.30
CA TYR A 36 -11.80 54.51 -8.61
C TYR A 36 -12.84 53.37 -8.51
N GLY A 37 -14.11 53.70 -8.31
CA GLY A 37 -15.20 52.71 -8.21
C GLY A 37 -15.48 51.90 -9.49
N MET A 38 -15.02 52.37 -10.65
CA MET A 38 -15.21 51.68 -11.94
C MET A 38 -14.21 50.53 -12.16
N GLU A 39 -12.91 50.73 -11.90
CA GLU A 39 -11.88 49.69 -12.11
C GLU A 39 -12.00 48.54 -11.09
N PHE A 40 -12.44 48.83 -9.86
CA PHE A 40 -12.69 47.80 -8.86
C PHE A 40 -13.95 46.97 -9.15
N ARG A 41 -14.97 47.57 -9.80
CA ARG A 41 -16.13 46.83 -10.31
C ARG A 41 -15.74 45.88 -11.45
N GLU A 42 -14.88 46.30 -12.37
CA GLU A 42 -14.39 45.43 -13.44
C GLU A 42 -13.49 44.31 -12.92
N TRP A 43 -12.65 44.58 -11.93
CA TRP A 43 -11.85 43.53 -11.26
C TRP A 43 -12.74 42.53 -10.52
N LYS A 44 -13.78 42.98 -9.79
CA LYS A 44 -14.77 42.09 -9.16
C LYS A 44 -15.54 41.25 -10.19
N LEU A 45 -15.88 41.81 -11.35
CA LEU A 45 -16.57 41.10 -12.43
C LEU A 45 -15.67 40.05 -13.09
N PHE A 46 -14.38 40.36 -13.30
CA PHE A 46 -13.39 39.41 -13.80
C PHE A 46 -13.13 38.28 -12.80
N HIS A 47 -13.02 38.61 -11.50
CA HIS A 47 -12.81 37.63 -10.44
C HIS A 47 -14.06 36.74 -10.23
N ALA A 48 -15.26 37.32 -10.23
CA ALA A 48 -16.52 36.58 -10.16
C ALA A 48 -16.72 35.68 -11.39
N SER A 49 -16.35 36.14 -12.59
CA SER A 49 -16.32 35.33 -13.80
C SER A 49 -15.42 34.10 -13.63
N THR A 50 -14.18 34.28 -13.16
CA THR A 50 -13.26 33.17 -12.92
C THR A 50 -13.73 32.22 -11.81
N LEU A 51 -14.30 32.71 -10.71
CA LEU A 51 -14.88 31.88 -9.64
C LEU A 51 -16.13 31.14 -10.10
N THR A 52 -16.95 31.73 -10.98
CA THR A 52 -18.14 31.07 -11.55
C THR A 52 -17.75 29.98 -12.55
N SER A 53 -16.68 30.19 -13.31
CA SER A 53 -16.07 29.15 -14.15
C SER A 53 -15.46 28.02 -13.31
N PHE A 54 -14.92 28.31 -12.14
CA PHE A 54 -14.41 27.32 -11.18
C PHE A 54 -15.53 26.60 -10.39
N SER A 55 -16.67 27.24 -10.11
CA SER A 55 -17.80 26.65 -9.39
C SER A 55 -18.77 25.88 -10.28
N ARG A 56 -18.80 26.16 -11.59
CA ARG A 56 -19.51 25.32 -12.60
C ARG A 56 -18.79 24.03 -12.95
N LEU A 57 -17.57 23.80 -12.44
CA LEU A 57 -16.92 22.49 -12.40
C LEU A 57 -17.54 21.59 -11.31
N ASN A 58 -18.87 21.43 -11.37
CA ASN A 58 -19.53 20.26 -10.85
C ASN A 58 -19.22 19.13 -11.83
N LEU A 59 -18.44 18.13 -11.38
CA LEU A 59 -18.45 16.81 -12.00
C LEU A 59 -19.86 16.24 -11.80
N VAL A 60 -20.77 16.56 -12.73
CA VAL A 60 -21.99 15.79 -12.93
C VAL A 60 -21.53 14.47 -13.55
N PHE A 61 -21.45 13.43 -12.72
CA PHE A 61 -21.47 12.06 -13.24
C PHE A 61 -22.87 11.82 -13.79
N LEU A 62 -23.01 11.80 -15.12
CA LEU A 62 -24.20 11.22 -15.73
C LEU A 62 -24.14 9.69 -15.54
N PRO A 63 -25.26 9.02 -15.21
CA PRO A 63 -25.33 7.57 -15.33
C PRO A 63 -25.13 7.21 -16.81
N GLU A 64 -24.42 6.13 -17.09
CA GLU A 64 -24.40 5.51 -18.42
C GLU A 64 -25.85 5.14 -18.79
N THR A 65 -26.51 5.99 -19.57
CA THR A 65 -27.70 5.61 -20.32
C THR A 65 -27.28 5.27 -21.75
N ASN A 66 -27.43 3.99 -22.08
CA ASN A 66 -27.38 3.48 -23.45
C ASN A 66 -28.36 4.24 -24.36
N ALA A 67 -27.85 4.73 -25.49
CA ALA A 67 -28.52 4.93 -26.78
C ALA A 67 -27.55 5.72 -27.69
N ASN A 68 -27.46 5.57 -29.00
CA ASN A 68 -27.86 4.61 -30.01
C ASN A 68 -27.05 5.06 -31.23
N GLU A 69 -26.42 4.15 -31.97
CA GLU A 69 -26.29 4.35 -33.41
C GLU A 69 -27.37 3.49 -34.08
N ASP A 70 -28.53 4.12 -34.28
CA ASP A 70 -29.53 3.67 -35.23
C ASP A 70 -29.01 3.99 -36.64
N ASN A 71 -28.54 2.97 -37.34
CA ASN A 71 -28.66 2.94 -38.79
C ASN A 71 -30.06 2.41 -39.13
N ASN A 72 -30.94 3.34 -39.49
CA ASN A 72 -32.20 3.03 -40.16
C ASN A 72 -31.94 2.30 -41.48
N ASN A 73 -32.44 1.08 -41.60
CA ASN A 73 -33.26 0.71 -42.75
C ASN A 73 -34.25 -0.39 -42.37
N THR A 74 -35.51 -0.09 -42.66
CA THR A 74 -36.74 -0.81 -42.35
C THR A 74 -36.95 -2.07 -43.16
N ALA A 75 -37.61 -3.03 -42.49
CA ALA A 75 -38.57 -4.04 -42.98
C ALA A 75 -38.03 -5.26 -43.77
N ILE A 76 -38.25 -6.47 -43.22
CA ILE A 76 -39.32 -7.41 -43.62
C ILE A 76 -39.28 -8.63 -42.67
N ILE A 77 -40.48 -9.07 -42.28
CA ILE A 77 -40.81 -10.29 -41.52
C ILE A 77 -40.58 -11.52 -42.40
N ASP A 78 -39.89 -12.57 -41.93
CA ASP A 78 -40.44 -13.95 -42.00
C ASP A 78 -39.69 -14.98 -41.13
N LYS A 79 -40.42 -16.07 -40.92
CA LYS A 79 -40.33 -17.24 -40.05
C LYS A 79 -39.09 -18.14 -40.12
N ASP A 80 -39.00 -19.00 -39.10
CA ASP A 80 -38.57 -20.41 -39.09
C ASP A 80 -37.43 -20.83 -40.05
N ASP A 81 -36.32 -21.37 -39.54
CA ASP A 81 -36.04 -22.80 -39.64
C ASP A 81 -34.73 -23.25 -38.95
N LYS A 82 -34.65 -24.56 -38.80
CA LYS A 82 -33.70 -25.44 -38.11
C LYS A 82 -32.25 -25.43 -38.63
N ASN A 83 -31.36 -25.97 -37.78
CA ASN A 83 -30.17 -26.79 -38.06
C ASN A 83 -29.20 -26.37 -39.19
N ILE A 84 -27.89 -26.37 -38.89
CA ILE A 84 -26.91 -27.29 -39.49
C ILE A 84 -25.51 -27.10 -38.87
N ASN A 85 -24.86 -28.24 -38.68
CA ASN A 85 -23.51 -28.47 -38.18
C ASN A 85 -22.39 -27.93 -39.08
N SER A 86 -21.24 -27.72 -38.41
CA SER A 86 -19.87 -28.01 -38.87
C SER A 86 -19.30 -27.21 -40.05
N ILE A 87 -18.03 -26.77 -39.91
CA ILE A 87 -16.88 -27.20 -40.73
C ILE A 87 -15.67 -26.26 -40.52
N THR A 88 -14.59 -26.89 -40.02
CA THR A 88 -13.14 -26.71 -40.27
C THR A 88 -12.44 -25.34 -40.32
N THR A 89 -11.35 -25.25 -39.56
CA THR A 89 -10.13 -24.47 -39.84
C THR A 89 -9.43 -24.93 -41.13
N PRO A 90 -8.68 -24.03 -41.79
CA PRO A 90 -7.23 -24.28 -41.91
C PRO A 90 -6.34 -23.03 -41.77
N THR A 91 -5.11 -23.34 -41.33
CA THR A 91 -3.85 -22.60 -41.35
C THR A 91 -3.57 -21.81 -42.64
N ASP A 92 -2.99 -20.61 -42.56
CA ASP A 92 -1.55 -20.40 -42.85
C ASP A 92 -1.07 -18.98 -42.48
N ASP A 93 0.23 -18.94 -42.20
CA ASP A 93 1.12 -17.85 -41.84
C ASP A 93 1.37 -16.88 -43.02
N GLN A 94 1.72 -15.62 -42.72
CA GLN A 94 2.80 -14.83 -43.35
C GLN A 94 2.63 -13.30 -43.16
N THR A 95 3.44 -12.80 -42.22
CA THR A 95 4.36 -11.65 -42.37
C THR A 95 3.92 -10.18 -42.13
N ARG A 96 4.61 -9.60 -41.14
CA ARG A 96 5.25 -8.27 -41.06
C ARG A 96 4.40 -7.02 -40.75
N LEU A 97 4.47 -6.55 -39.50
CA LEU A 97 5.36 -5.46 -39.04
C LEU A 97 5.18 -5.21 -37.52
N PRO A 98 6.25 -4.89 -36.76
CA PRO A 98 6.16 -4.71 -35.32
C PRO A 98 5.61 -3.31 -35.00
N LEU A 99 4.47 -3.23 -34.32
CA LEU A 99 4.04 -2.01 -33.64
C LEU A 99 4.95 -1.79 -32.43
N GLN A 100 6.12 -1.19 -32.69
CA GLN A 100 6.82 -0.37 -31.69
C GLN A 100 5.88 0.78 -31.30
N SER A 101 5.04 0.58 -30.28
CA SER A 101 4.46 1.71 -29.57
C SER A 101 5.59 2.35 -28.75
N LYS A 102 6.15 3.42 -29.31
CA LYS A 102 6.92 4.41 -28.57
C LYS A 102 6.03 4.96 -27.45
N TRP A 103 6.14 4.39 -26.26
CA TRP A 103 5.64 5.03 -25.04
C TRP A 103 6.55 6.22 -24.72
N LYS A 104 6.32 7.36 -25.37
CA LYS A 104 6.72 8.63 -24.77
C LYS A 104 5.82 8.83 -23.54
N PRO A 105 6.36 9.15 -22.36
CA PRO A 105 5.50 9.55 -21.26
C PRO A 105 4.80 10.83 -21.72
N VAL A 106 3.48 10.76 -21.94
CA VAL A 106 2.64 11.95 -22.00
C VAL A 106 2.56 12.46 -20.57
N PHE A 107 3.66 13.09 -20.14
CA PHE A 107 3.64 14.02 -19.03
C PHE A 107 2.67 15.11 -19.47
N ASN A 108 1.55 15.14 -18.74
CA ASN A 108 0.30 15.80 -19.06
C ASN A 108 0.54 17.22 -19.58
N ALA A 109 0.54 17.40 -20.91
CA ALA A 109 0.80 18.68 -21.57
C ALA A 109 -0.17 19.75 -21.07
N THR A 110 -1.37 19.34 -20.66
CA THR A 110 -2.39 20.16 -20.02
C THR A 110 -1.93 20.67 -18.65
N LEU A 111 -1.33 19.83 -17.81
CA LEU A 111 -0.82 20.23 -16.49
C LEU A 111 0.38 21.18 -16.60
N ILE A 112 1.30 20.92 -17.55
CA ILE A 112 2.42 21.81 -17.84
C ILE A 112 1.90 23.15 -18.38
N ARG A 113 0.87 23.13 -19.24
CA ARG A 113 0.23 24.36 -19.76
C ARG A 113 -0.46 25.15 -18.65
N TRP A 114 -1.09 24.49 -17.67
CA TRP A 114 -1.67 25.14 -16.48
C TRP A 114 -0.62 25.70 -15.53
N ILE A 115 0.50 25.00 -15.32
CA ILE A 115 1.63 25.49 -14.53
C ILE A 115 2.29 26.69 -15.24
N CYS A 116 2.45 26.64 -16.56
CA CYS A 116 2.97 27.77 -17.35
C CYS A 116 2.02 28.96 -17.30
N LEU A 117 0.70 28.77 -17.41
CA LEU A 117 -0.28 29.85 -17.30
C LEU A 117 -0.33 30.46 -15.88
N PHE A 118 -0.15 29.63 -14.85
CA PHE A 118 -0.05 30.08 -13.45
C PHE A 118 1.26 30.85 -13.18
N LEU A 119 2.38 30.40 -13.76
CA LEU A 119 3.65 31.13 -13.66
C LEU A 119 3.61 32.43 -14.47
N ILE A 120 2.96 32.43 -15.64
CA ILE A 120 2.74 33.64 -16.45
C ILE A 120 1.82 34.63 -15.72
N SER A 121 0.77 34.17 -15.04
CA SER A 121 -0.08 35.06 -14.24
C SER A 121 0.66 35.61 -13.03
N MET A 122 1.50 34.81 -12.36
CA MET A 122 2.38 35.30 -11.29
C MET A 122 3.42 36.30 -11.80
N ILE A 123 4.00 36.07 -12.97
CA ILE A 123 4.94 37.01 -13.61
C ILE A 123 4.22 38.29 -14.04
N LEU A 124 3.00 38.21 -14.57
CA LEU A 124 2.18 39.38 -14.90
C LEU A 124 1.75 40.16 -13.66
N ILE A 125 1.47 39.49 -12.54
CA ILE A 125 1.21 40.11 -11.23
C ILE A 125 2.48 40.80 -10.71
N ILE A 126 3.66 40.21 -10.91
CA ILE A 126 4.94 40.84 -10.55
C ILE A 126 5.24 42.02 -11.49
N ILE A 127 4.97 41.93 -12.80
CA ILE A 127 5.19 43.01 -13.76
C ILE A 127 4.20 44.17 -13.52
N PHE A 128 2.90 43.90 -13.29
CA PHE A 128 1.94 44.93 -12.87
C PHE A 128 2.23 45.46 -11.46
N GLY A 129 2.78 44.63 -10.57
CA GLY A 129 3.33 45.00 -9.27
C GLY A 129 4.60 45.86 -9.35
N VAL A 130 5.36 45.77 -10.44
CA VAL A 130 6.53 46.63 -10.73
C VAL A 130 6.11 47.96 -11.34
N VAL A 131 5.02 47.99 -12.13
CA VAL A 131 4.43 49.25 -12.65
C VAL A 131 3.70 50.05 -11.55
N SER A 132 3.11 49.36 -10.56
CA SER A 132 2.63 49.96 -9.29
C SER A 132 3.71 50.04 -8.19
N GLY A 133 4.90 49.51 -8.48
CA GLY A 133 6.01 49.35 -7.55
C GLY A 133 6.68 50.65 -7.16
N THR A 134 6.50 51.73 -7.90
CA THR A 134 7.01 53.05 -7.48
C THR A 134 6.20 53.65 -6.32
N TYR A 135 4.94 53.24 -6.12
CA TYR A 135 4.08 53.70 -5.03
C TYR A 135 4.02 52.68 -3.88
N LEU A 136 3.88 51.38 -4.18
CA LEU A 136 3.85 50.32 -3.17
C LEU A 136 5.19 50.20 -2.41
N HIS A 137 6.32 50.46 -3.06
CA HIS A 137 7.64 50.47 -2.41
C HIS A 137 7.79 51.62 -1.40
N ARG A 138 7.09 52.74 -1.58
CA ARG A 138 7.14 53.91 -0.69
C ARG A 138 6.31 53.71 0.58
N GLU A 139 5.18 53.01 0.48
CA GLU A 139 4.33 52.64 1.62
C GLU A 139 4.87 51.42 2.38
N LEU A 140 5.43 50.43 1.66
CA LEU A 140 6.12 49.28 2.25
C LEU A 140 7.33 49.70 3.07
N LEU A 141 8.02 50.79 2.74
CA LEU A 141 9.14 51.30 3.54
C LEU A 141 8.70 51.92 4.87
N ASN A 142 7.49 52.47 4.94
CA ASN A 142 6.99 53.25 6.09
C ASN A 142 5.97 52.51 6.98
N ASN A 143 5.49 51.32 6.60
CA ASN A 143 4.50 50.57 7.38
C ASN A 143 5.08 49.24 7.89
N ASP A 144 5.71 49.30 9.08
CA ASP A 144 6.36 48.14 9.68
C ASP A 144 5.37 46.99 10.00
N ARG A 145 4.10 47.31 10.26
CA ARG A 145 3.06 46.32 10.52
C ARG A 145 2.70 45.51 9.26
N LEU A 146 2.80 46.13 8.08
CA LEU A 146 2.60 45.45 6.80
C LEU A 146 3.81 44.57 6.44
N LYS A 147 5.04 45.03 6.74
CA LYS A 147 6.26 44.23 6.57
C LYS A 147 6.20 42.94 7.39
N GLU A 148 5.79 43.03 8.65
CA GLU A 148 5.67 41.86 9.54
C GLU A 148 4.64 40.85 9.02
N LYS A 149 3.47 41.31 8.55
CA LYS A 149 2.45 40.42 7.97
C LYS A 149 2.95 39.70 6.71
N ILE A 150 3.65 40.40 5.82
CA ILE A 150 4.22 39.81 4.60
C ILE A 150 5.33 38.82 4.95
N LEU A 151 6.17 39.13 5.95
CA LEU A 151 7.22 38.23 6.41
C LEU A 151 6.64 36.95 7.01
N ALA A 152 5.60 37.07 7.84
CA ALA A 152 4.91 35.92 8.43
C ALA A 152 4.26 35.00 7.38
N GLU A 153 3.63 35.56 6.35
CA GLU A 153 3.06 34.75 5.26
C GLU A 153 4.15 34.11 4.38
N ARG A 154 5.28 34.80 4.17
CA ARG A 154 6.45 34.21 3.49
C ARG A 154 7.02 33.03 4.27
N GLU A 155 7.09 33.11 5.59
CA GLU A 155 7.55 32.00 6.44
C GLU A 155 6.59 30.80 6.39
N LYS A 156 5.27 31.02 6.50
CA LYS A 156 4.27 29.95 6.33
C LYS A 156 4.35 29.27 4.96
N CYS A 157 4.57 30.05 3.90
CA CYS A 157 4.75 29.53 2.55
C CYS A 157 6.03 28.66 2.46
N ASN A 158 7.14 29.16 3.01
CA ASN A 158 8.40 28.40 3.06
C ASN A 158 8.26 27.09 3.84
N GLU A 159 7.59 27.09 4.99
CA GLU A 159 7.34 25.86 5.76
C GLU A 159 6.51 24.85 4.94
N THR A 160 5.49 25.33 4.23
CA THR A 160 4.64 24.49 3.37
C THR A 160 5.44 23.88 2.22
N ILE A 161 6.31 24.67 1.57
CA ILE A 161 7.21 24.20 0.51
C ILE A 161 8.18 23.16 1.06
N GLN A 162 8.77 23.39 2.24
CA GLN A 162 9.69 22.42 2.85
C GLN A 162 8.97 21.10 3.22
N ARG A 163 7.72 21.17 3.71
CA ARG A 163 6.90 19.97 3.91
C ARG A 163 6.67 19.19 2.61
N LEU A 164 6.33 19.89 1.52
CA LEU A 164 6.12 19.25 0.21
C LEU A 164 7.41 18.65 -0.36
N ILE A 165 8.55 19.33 -0.23
CA ILE A 165 9.86 18.80 -0.64
C ILE A 165 10.19 17.52 0.15
N ASN A 166 9.93 17.52 1.47
CA ASN A 166 10.17 16.35 2.31
C ASN A 166 9.24 15.18 1.95
N GLN A 167 7.97 15.45 1.60
CA GLN A 167 7.04 14.45 1.07
C GLN A 167 7.47 13.89 -0.30
N LEU A 168 8.06 14.70 -1.17
CA LEU A 168 8.57 14.24 -2.46
C LEU A 168 9.84 13.38 -2.29
N LYS A 169 10.77 13.80 -1.42
CA LYS A 169 12.00 13.05 -1.09
C LYS A 169 11.69 11.70 -0.43
N SER A 170 10.70 11.64 0.45
CA SER A 170 10.24 10.37 1.01
C SER A 170 9.63 9.47 -0.06
N SER A 171 8.88 10.03 -1.02
CA SER A 171 8.34 9.27 -2.15
C SER A 171 9.42 8.69 -3.07
N GLU A 172 10.56 9.37 -3.24
CA GLU A 172 11.71 8.85 -3.99
C GLU A 172 12.49 7.79 -3.21
N LYS A 173 12.66 7.93 -1.89
CA LYS A 173 13.21 6.86 -1.05
C LYS A 173 12.32 5.61 -1.06
N VAL A 174 10.99 5.77 -1.03
CA VAL A 174 10.04 4.66 -1.15
C VAL A 174 10.14 3.95 -2.52
N LYS A 175 10.57 4.62 -3.59
CA LYS A 175 10.90 3.98 -4.87
C LYS A 175 12.23 3.19 -4.86
N ASN A 176 13.08 3.34 -3.85
CA ASN A 176 14.36 2.61 -3.77
C ASN A 176 14.26 1.28 -3.01
N ILE A 177 13.23 1.07 -2.18
CA ILE A 177 12.95 -0.24 -1.54
C ILE A 177 12.74 -1.33 -2.60
N SER A 178 12.31 -0.93 -3.81
CA SER A 178 12.07 -1.85 -4.92
C SER A 178 13.32 -2.58 -5.41
N LYS A 179 14.53 -2.12 -5.08
CA LYS A 179 15.75 -2.76 -5.57
C LYS A 179 16.71 -2.97 -4.41
N ILE A 180 16.49 -4.03 -3.64
CA ILE A 180 17.50 -4.54 -2.71
C ILE A 180 18.52 -5.30 -3.58
N PRO A 181 19.76 -4.79 -3.78
CA PRO A 181 20.72 -5.49 -4.62
C PRO A 181 21.01 -6.91 -4.10
N VAL A 182 21.31 -7.84 -5.00
CA VAL A 182 21.55 -9.26 -4.63
C VAL A 182 22.71 -9.44 -3.65
N ASN A 183 23.65 -8.49 -3.58
CA ASN A 183 24.81 -8.55 -2.67
C ASN A 183 24.60 -7.80 -1.34
N THR A 184 23.38 -7.32 -1.09
CA THR A 184 23.03 -6.60 0.14
C THR A 184 23.34 -7.42 1.37
N ARG A 185 23.79 -6.76 2.44
CA ARG A 185 24.02 -7.35 3.75
C ARG A 185 23.26 -6.57 4.81
N TRP A 186 22.96 -7.26 5.90
CA TRP A 186 22.37 -6.68 7.08
C TRP A 186 23.30 -6.96 8.25
N SER A 187 23.41 -6.00 9.17
CA SER A 187 24.26 -6.15 10.34
C SER A 187 23.82 -7.36 11.14
N SER A 188 24.74 -8.20 11.62
CA SER A 188 24.40 -9.35 12.48
C SER A 188 23.87 -8.95 13.86
N GLY A 189 24.09 -7.70 14.31
CA GLY A 189 23.62 -7.16 15.58
C GLY A 189 22.14 -6.77 15.56
N GLY A 190 21.24 -7.75 15.47
CA GLY A 190 19.78 -7.53 15.53
C GLY A 190 19.35 -6.80 16.80
N VAL A 191 18.49 -5.80 16.67
CA VAL A 191 17.93 -5.03 17.79
C VAL A 191 16.49 -5.45 18.01
N THR A 192 16.13 -5.85 19.23
CA THR A 192 14.73 -6.10 19.58
C THR A 192 13.93 -4.80 19.53
N VAL A 193 12.88 -4.77 18.72
CA VAL A 193 12.00 -3.61 18.52
C VAL A 193 10.61 -3.78 19.14
N ALA A 194 10.26 -5.00 19.54
CA ALA A 194 9.03 -5.32 20.26
C ALA A 194 9.19 -6.65 21.01
N GLY A 195 8.55 -6.76 22.19
CA GLY A 195 8.66 -7.93 23.05
C GLY A 195 10.06 -8.11 23.65
N GLY A 196 10.50 -9.36 23.82
CA GLY A 196 11.81 -9.68 24.40
C GLY A 196 11.88 -9.60 25.95
N ASN A 197 10.77 -9.28 26.61
CA ASN A 197 10.67 -9.23 28.08
C ASN A 197 10.11 -10.53 28.68
N GLY A 198 10.49 -11.66 28.08
CA GLY A 198 9.95 -12.98 28.39
C GLY A 198 8.55 -13.23 27.82
N LYS A 199 8.08 -14.46 28.02
CA LYS A 199 6.73 -14.89 27.62
C LYS A 199 5.66 -14.36 28.57
N GLY A 200 4.55 -13.88 28.04
CA GLY A 200 3.39 -13.53 28.83
C GLY A 200 2.45 -12.58 28.11
N ASN A 201 1.53 -11.97 28.86
CA ASN A 201 0.45 -11.13 28.34
C ASN A 201 0.50 -9.67 28.84
N ALA A 202 1.55 -9.29 29.59
CA ALA A 202 1.77 -7.90 29.97
C ALA A 202 1.95 -7.01 28.73
N THR A 203 1.87 -5.70 28.90
CA THR A 203 1.97 -4.71 27.81
C THR A 203 3.35 -4.72 27.14
N ASN A 204 4.40 -5.04 27.88
CA ASN A 204 5.76 -5.20 27.36
C ASN A 204 6.12 -6.64 26.93
N GLN A 205 5.15 -7.57 26.93
CA GLN A 205 5.37 -8.99 26.58
C GLN A 205 4.59 -9.39 25.32
N LEU A 206 5.11 -10.40 24.64
CA LEU A 206 4.46 -11.09 23.53
C LEU A 206 4.43 -12.60 23.83
N LEU A 207 3.54 -13.33 23.18
CA LEU A 207 3.50 -14.79 23.21
C LEU A 207 3.09 -15.35 21.85
N TRP A 208 4.07 -15.98 21.19
CA TRP A 208 4.02 -16.50 19.82
C TRP A 208 3.66 -15.41 18.78
N PRO A 209 4.49 -14.37 18.61
CA PRO A 209 4.29 -13.40 17.54
C PRO A 209 4.49 -14.05 16.17
N SER A 210 3.38 -14.29 15.43
CA SER A 210 3.41 -15.08 14.18
C SER A 210 3.53 -14.26 12.90
N SER A 211 3.07 -13.02 12.91
CA SER A 211 3.12 -12.11 11.76
C SER A 211 3.15 -10.67 12.24
N PHE A 212 3.65 -9.79 11.39
CA PHE A 212 3.67 -8.37 11.66
C PHE A 212 3.68 -7.59 10.35
N CYS A 213 3.32 -6.32 10.44
CA CYS A 213 3.53 -5.36 9.37
C CYS A 213 4.29 -4.15 9.89
N VAL A 214 5.22 -3.67 9.06
CA VAL A 214 5.97 -2.44 9.31
C VAL A 214 5.18 -1.30 8.67
N GLU A 215 4.58 -0.45 9.49
CA GLU A 215 3.77 0.67 9.00
C GLU A 215 4.65 1.75 8.37
N ASP A 216 5.72 2.07 9.10
CA ASP A 216 6.77 3.04 8.81
C ASP A 216 8.06 2.64 9.56
N ASP A 217 9.08 3.50 9.56
CA ASP A 217 10.38 3.25 10.22
C ASP A 217 10.34 3.27 11.76
N GLN A 218 9.17 3.54 12.34
CA GLN A 218 8.97 3.67 13.77
C GLN A 218 7.93 2.69 14.32
N THR A 219 6.97 2.24 13.52
CA THR A 219 5.80 1.52 14.02
C THR A 219 5.69 0.13 13.42
N VAL A 220 5.60 -0.87 14.31
CA VAL A 220 5.29 -2.26 13.95
C VAL A 220 3.94 -2.67 14.55
N ILE A 221 3.13 -3.35 13.76
CA ILE A 221 1.86 -3.95 14.21
C ILE A 221 2.01 -5.45 14.13
N ILE A 222 1.81 -6.14 15.26
CA ILE A 222 2.20 -7.53 15.46
C ILE A 222 0.96 -8.33 15.86
N THR A 223 0.81 -9.54 15.30
CA THR A 223 -0.12 -10.52 15.84
C THR A 223 0.49 -11.17 17.07
N ASP A 224 -0.09 -10.92 18.25
CA ASP A 224 0.29 -11.60 19.49
C ASP A 224 -0.66 -12.78 19.69
N THR A 225 -0.34 -13.85 18.96
CA THR A 225 -1.28 -14.90 18.55
C THR A 225 -1.88 -15.63 19.73
N TYR A 226 -1.06 -16.07 20.67
CA TYR A 226 -1.54 -16.80 21.85
C TYR A 226 -2.31 -15.89 22.81
N ASN A 227 -1.97 -14.60 22.87
CA ASN A 227 -2.69 -13.62 23.69
C ASN A 227 -3.95 -13.05 23.00
N HIS A 228 -4.27 -13.54 21.80
CA HIS A 228 -5.50 -13.21 21.07
C HIS A 228 -5.70 -11.71 20.84
N ARG A 229 -4.62 -11.03 20.48
CA ARG A 229 -4.61 -9.57 20.31
C ARG A 229 -3.65 -9.15 19.20
N ILE A 230 -3.89 -7.95 18.69
CA ILE A 230 -2.98 -7.24 17.82
C ILE A 230 -2.36 -6.11 18.61
N VAL A 231 -1.02 -6.02 18.59
CA VAL A 231 -0.26 -5.04 19.36
C VAL A 231 0.48 -4.13 18.42
N GLN A 232 0.37 -2.82 18.63
CA GLN A 232 1.18 -1.81 17.99
C GLN A 232 2.33 -1.43 18.91
N TRP A 233 3.55 -1.42 18.38
CA TRP A 233 4.76 -0.97 19.08
C TRP A 233 5.39 0.18 18.31
N LYS A 234 5.72 1.28 18.98
CA LYS A 234 6.50 2.35 18.39
C LYS A 234 7.94 2.31 18.86
N LYS A 235 8.84 2.80 18.04
CA LYS A 235 10.25 2.90 18.33
C LYS A 235 10.48 3.75 19.57
N GLY A 236 11.14 3.16 20.56
CA GLY A 236 11.41 3.79 21.86
C GLY A 236 10.39 3.45 22.95
N ASP A 237 9.24 2.87 22.59
CA ASP A 237 8.26 2.42 23.58
C ASP A 237 8.77 1.16 24.29
N THR A 238 8.61 1.13 25.62
CA THR A 238 8.83 -0.07 26.45
C THR A 238 7.66 -1.04 26.41
N ASP A 239 6.49 -0.54 26.03
CA ASP A 239 5.20 -1.22 26.12
C ASP A 239 4.46 -1.13 24.79
N GLY A 240 3.88 -2.25 24.37
CA GLY A 240 2.97 -2.31 23.24
C GLY A 240 1.57 -1.84 23.60
N LYS A 241 0.90 -1.21 22.64
CA LYS A 241 -0.51 -0.81 22.73
C LYS A 241 -1.38 -1.83 22.01
N VAL A 242 -2.35 -2.41 22.70
CA VAL A 242 -3.37 -3.26 22.05
C VAL A 242 -4.24 -2.40 21.13
N VAL A 243 -4.34 -2.79 19.86
CA VAL A 243 -5.10 -2.07 18.81
C VAL A 243 -6.27 -2.87 18.25
N ALA A 244 -6.30 -4.18 18.47
CA ALA A 244 -7.45 -5.05 18.18
C ALA A 244 -7.41 -6.30 19.09
N GLY A 245 -8.58 -6.88 19.38
CA GLY A 245 -8.71 -8.01 20.31
C GLY A 245 -8.34 -7.64 21.75
N GLY A 246 -7.72 -8.58 22.48
CA GLY A 246 -7.30 -8.37 23.87
C GLY A 246 -8.41 -8.42 24.93
N ASN A 247 -9.63 -8.75 24.52
CA ASN A 247 -10.79 -8.92 25.42
C ASN A 247 -11.09 -10.40 25.71
N GLY A 248 -10.02 -11.22 25.83
CA GLY A 248 -10.08 -12.67 25.90
C GLY A 248 -10.30 -13.34 24.54
N SER A 249 -10.18 -14.68 24.52
CA SER A 249 -10.53 -15.49 23.34
C SER A 249 -12.04 -15.57 23.15
N GLY A 250 -12.46 -15.63 21.89
CA GLY A 250 -13.85 -15.95 21.54
C GLY A 250 -14.30 -15.34 20.22
N GLU A 251 -15.56 -15.58 19.88
CA GLU A 251 -16.16 -15.21 18.60
C GLU A 251 -16.84 -13.83 18.60
N ARG A 252 -16.94 -13.15 19.75
CA ARG A 252 -17.55 -11.81 19.81
C ARG A 252 -16.78 -10.83 18.92
N LEU A 253 -17.45 -9.78 18.46
CA LEU A 253 -16.85 -8.81 17.53
C LEU A 253 -15.70 -8.00 18.14
N ASN A 254 -15.62 -7.90 19.47
CA ASN A 254 -14.49 -7.30 20.18
C ASN A 254 -13.43 -8.32 20.63
N GLN A 255 -13.55 -9.59 20.22
CA GLN A 255 -12.63 -10.67 20.55
C GLN A 255 -11.96 -11.22 19.29
N LEU A 256 -10.77 -11.81 19.48
CA LEU A 256 -10.07 -12.61 18.48
C LEU A 256 -9.78 -13.97 19.13
N TYR A 257 -9.46 -14.99 18.33
CA TYR A 257 -9.03 -16.28 18.82
C TYR A 257 -7.93 -16.87 17.93
N TYR A 258 -6.70 -16.81 18.43
CA TYR A 258 -5.46 -17.13 17.69
C TYR A 258 -5.34 -16.38 16.35
N PRO A 259 -5.27 -15.04 16.35
CA PRO A 259 -5.05 -14.30 15.11
C PRO A 259 -3.65 -14.60 14.54
N THR A 260 -3.56 -15.06 13.30
CA THR A 260 -2.30 -15.56 12.71
C THR A 260 -1.61 -14.54 11.80
N ASN A 261 -2.37 -13.59 11.25
CA ASN A 261 -1.86 -12.60 10.32
C ASN A 261 -2.61 -11.27 10.42
N VAL A 262 -1.89 -10.17 10.18
CA VAL A 262 -2.43 -8.82 10.13
C VAL A 262 -1.78 -8.03 8.99
N LEU A 263 -2.58 -7.25 8.28
CA LEU A 263 -2.11 -6.24 7.34
C LEU A 263 -2.85 -4.91 7.53
N ILE A 264 -2.26 -3.82 7.05
CA ILE A 264 -2.85 -2.47 7.12
C ILE A 264 -3.49 -2.14 5.77
N ASP A 265 -4.80 -1.90 5.77
CA ASP A 265 -5.47 -1.21 4.69
C ASP A 265 -5.33 0.31 4.86
N LYS A 266 -4.30 0.89 4.23
CA LYS A 266 -4.04 2.34 4.29
C LYS A 266 -5.16 3.20 3.68
N THR A 267 -6.10 2.64 2.92
CA THR A 267 -7.19 3.43 2.32
C THR A 267 -8.41 3.57 3.22
N THR A 268 -8.69 2.56 4.03
CA THR A 268 -9.80 2.55 5.00
C THR A 268 -9.30 2.75 6.43
N ASP A 269 -7.98 2.92 6.59
CA ASP A 269 -7.29 3.06 7.87
C ASP A 269 -7.71 1.96 8.87
N SER A 270 -7.64 0.73 8.36
CA SER A 270 -8.11 -0.46 9.07
C SER A 270 -7.05 -1.55 9.06
N LEU A 271 -7.09 -2.39 10.08
CA LEU A 271 -6.39 -3.66 10.12
C LEU A 271 -7.26 -4.72 9.46
N ILE A 272 -6.67 -5.57 8.63
CA ILE A 272 -7.31 -6.80 8.16
C ILE A 272 -6.60 -7.94 8.87
N ILE A 273 -7.36 -8.71 9.64
CA ILE A 273 -6.84 -9.70 10.57
C ILE A 273 -7.42 -11.05 10.19
N CYS A 274 -6.55 -12.05 10.07
CA CYS A 274 -6.98 -13.43 10.01
C CYS A 274 -7.16 -13.94 11.43
N ASP A 275 -8.39 -14.33 11.76
CA ASP A 275 -8.83 -14.82 13.06
C ASP A 275 -9.05 -16.33 12.95
N TRP A 276 -7.95 -17.08 13.06
CA TRP A 276 -7.80 -18.44 12.55
C TRP A 276 -8.81 -19.41 13.15
N ILE A 277 -8.89 -19.50 14.49
CA ILE A 277 -9.77 -20.49 15.14
C ILE A 277 -11.25 -20.13 14.96
N ASN A 278 -11.56 -18.84 14.89
CA ASN A 278 -12.91 -18.37 14.57
C ASN A 278 -13.25 -18.49 13.07
N GLN A 279 -12.32 -18.99 12.25
CA GLN A 279 -12.48 -19.23 10.81
C GLN A 279 -13.02 -18.03 10.04
N ARG A 280 -12.43 -16.85 10.31
CA ARG A 280 -12.90 -15.60 9.72
C ARG A 280 -11.77 -14.61 9.47
N VAL A 281 -12.01 -13.69 8.53
CA VAL A 281 -11.19 -12.49 8.34
C VAL A 281 -11.99 -11.29 8.81
N VAL A 282 -11.36 -10.48 9.67
CA VAL A 282 -11.98 -9.33 10.34
C VAL A 282 -11.31 -8.05 9.88
N ARG A 283 -12.11 -7.02 9.55
CA ARG A 283 -11.66 -5.64 9.41
C ARG A 283 -11.82 -4.91 10.74
N TRP A 284 -10.76 -4.27 11.20
CA TRP A 284 -10.76 -3.51 12.45
C TRP A 284 -10.29 -2.08 12.21
N HIS A 285 -11.17 -1.10 12.42
CA HIS A 285 -10.86 0.31 12.16
C HIS A 285 -9.95 0.87 13.26
N ARG A 286 -8.83 1.51 12.89
CA ARG A 286 -7.78 1.93 13.85
C ARG A 286 -8.10 3.22 14.59
N HIS A 287 -8.93 4.07 13.99
CA HIS A 287 -9.32 5.39 14.50
C HIS A 287 -10.83 5.56 14.65
N SER A 288 -11.55 4.44 14.72
CA SER A 288 -12.99 4.42 15.00
C SER A 288 -13.26 4.48 16.51
N SER A 289 -14.40 5.04 16.90
CA SER A 289 -14.93 4.93 18.26
C SER A 289 -15.36 3.51 18.62
N THR A 290 -15.46 2.61 17.63
CA THR A 290 -15.85 1.21 17.83
C THR A 290 -14.65 0.37 18.26
N THR A 291 -14.81 -0.40 19.35
CA THR A 291 -13.84 -1.41 19.80
C THR A 291 -14.13 -2.80 19.21
N GLN A 292 -14.92 -2.85 18.15
CA GLN A 292 -15.39 -4.09 17.51
C GLN A 292 -14.86 -4.15 16.07
N GLY A 293 -14.52 -5.36 15.65
CA GLY A 293 -14.23 -5.69 14.26
C GLY A 293 -15.48 -6.03 13.46
N GLU A 294 -15.37 -5.92 12.14
CA GLU A 294 -16.36 -6.30 11.15
C GLU A 294 -15.91 -7.59 10.46
N VAL A 295 -16.73 -8.64 10.45
CA VAL A 295 -16.41 -9.86 9.70
C VAL A 295 -16.60 -9.59 8.21
N ILE A 296 -15.50 -9.66 7.44
CA ILE A 296 -15.54 -9.42 6.00
C ILE A 296 -15.48 -10.71 5.17
N ILE A 297 -14.96 -11.80 5.75
CA ILE A 297 -14.99 -13.14 5.17
C ILE A 297 -15.21 -14.12 6.34
N GLY A 298 -16.18 -15.04 6.22
CA GLY A 298 -16.44 -16.08 7.21
C GLY A 298 -16.29 -17.48 6.62
N GLN A 299 -16.28 -18.50 7.47
CA GLN A 299 -16.14 -19.92 7.09
C GLN A 299 -14.87 -20.19 6.27
N ILE A 300 -13.76 -19.59 6.70
CA ILE A 300 -12.45 -19.78 6.08
C ILE A 300 -11.41 -20.08 7.15
N ASP A 301 -10.76 -21.23 7.03
CA ASP A 301 -9.58 -21.60 7.82
C ASP A 301 -8.37 -20.78 7.36
N CYS A 302 -8.41 -19.48 7.62
CA CYS A 302 -7.42 -18.53 7.13
C CYS A 302 -6.09 -18.69 7.89
N TYR A 303 -4.98 -18.42 7.21
CA TYR A 303 -3.68 -18.29 7.89
C TYR A 303 -2.87 -17.09 7.37
N GLY A 304 -2.77 -16.94 6.06
CA GLY A 304 -1.99 -15.89 5.41
C GLY A 304 -2.89 -14.87 4.73
N LEU A 305 -2.50 -13.61 4.81
CA LEU A 305 -3.16 -12.50 4.13
C LEU A 305 -2.17 -11.73 3.25
N ALA A 306 -2.63 -11.32 2.07
CA ALA A 306 -1.94 -10.32 1.25
C ALA A 306 -2.97 -9.42 0.58
N MET A 307 -2.63 -8.15 0.34
CA MET A 307 -3.48 -7.23 -0.40
C MET A 307 -2.68 -6.49 -1.45
N ASN A 308 -3.22 -6.36 -2.65
CA ASN A 308 -2.59 -5.57 -3.70
C ASN A 308 -3.14 -4.14 -3.76
N ASP A 309 -2.52 -3.30 -4.60
CA ASP A 309 -2.91 -1.90 -4.79
C ASP A 309 -4.35 -1.73 -5.33
N GLN A 310 -4.90 -2.77 -5.94
CA GLN A 310 -6.28 -2.81 -6.47
C GLN A 310 -7.31 -3.30 -5.44
N LYS A 311 -6.90 -3.52 -4.18
CA LYS A 311 -7.77 -3.95 -3.08
C LYS A 311 -8.35 -5.36 -3.22
N TYR A 312 -7.69 -6.19 -4.01
CA TYR A 312 -7.91 -7.63 -3.92
C TYR A 312 -7.21 -8.16 -2.68
N LEU A 313 -7.98 -8.83 -1.81
CA LEU A 313 -7.49 -9.53 -0.64
C LEU A 313 -7.25 -10.99 -0.99
N TYR A 314 -6.06 -11.49 -0.72
CA TYR A 314 -5.66 -12.87 -0.94
C TYR A 314 -5.57 -13.56 0.40
N VAL A 315 -6.24 -14.68 0.55
CA VAL A 315 -6.33 -15.44 1.79
C VAL A 315 -5.93 -16.87 1.51
N SER A 316 -4.93 -17.38 2.23
CA SER A 316 -4.68 -18.83 2.21
C SER A 316 -5.69 -19.54 3.11
N ASN A 317 -6.19 -20.66 2.61
CA ASN A 317 -7.08 -21.56 3.34
C ASN A 317 -6.32 -22.86 3.60
N THR A 318 -5.98 -23.13 4.86
CA THR A 318 -5.16 -24.27 5.26
C THR A 318 -5.93 -25.59 5.20
N GLU A 319 -7.23 -25.59 5.52
CA GLU A 319 -8.12 -26.75 5.39
C GLU A 319 -8.30 -27.19 3.94
N LYS A 320 -8.51 -26.23 3.02
CA LYS A 320 -8.76 -26.50 1.60
C LYS A 320 -7.50 -26.60 0.74
N HIS A 321 -6.32 -26.34 1.33
CA HIS A 321 -5.03 -26.38 0.63
C HIS A 321 -5.01 -25.48 -0.62
N GLU A 322 -5.48 -24.24 -0.46
CA GLU A 322 -5.64 -23.30 -1.57
C GLU A 322 -5.41 -21.85 -1.15
N VAL A 323 -5.28 -20.96 -2.14
CA VAL A 323 -5.33 -19.51 -1.95
C VAL A 323 -6.46 -18.94 -2.78
N ARG A 324 -7.29 -18.11 -2.15
CA ARG A 324 -8.40 -17.41 -2.78
C ARG A 324 -8.20 -15.90 -2.79
N ARG A 325 -8.65 -15.26 -3.86
CA ARG A 325 -8.67 -13.82 -4.04
C ARG A 325 -10.10 -13.30 -3.90
N TYR A 326 -10.30 -12.31 -3.05
CA TYR A 326 -11.56 -11.65 -2.76
C TYR A 326 -11.51 -10.19 -3.16
N GLN A 327 -12.59 -9.71 -3.76
CA GLN A 327 -12.95 -8.31 -3.89
C GLN A 327 -14.02 -7.96 -2.85
N SER A 328 -14.20 -6.67 -2.57
CA SER A 328 -15.29 -6.20 -1.70
C SER A 328 -16.65 -6.73 -2.19
N GLY A 329 -17.36 -7.43 -1.31
CA GLY A 329 -18.65 -8.06 -1.60
C GLY A 329 -18.58 -9.52 -2.07
N ASP A 330 -17.38 -10.05 -2.35
CA ASP A 330 -17.22 -11.47 -2.70
C ASP A 330 -17.55 -12.36 -1.50
N ARG A 331 -18.35 -13.41 -1.72
CA ARG A 331 -18.65 -14.42 -0.70
C ARG A 331 -17.68 -15.60 -0.73
N ASN A 332 -17.34 -16.07 -1.93
CA ASN A 332 -16.59 -17.31 -2.12
C ASN A 332 -15.14 -17.11 -2.59
N GLY A 333 -14.78 -15.91 -3.05
CA GLY A 333 -13.49 -15.63 -3.67
C GLY A 333 -13.22 -16.42 -4.96
N THR A 334 -12.20 -16.01 -5.70
CA THR A 334 -11.68 -16.71 -6.88
C THR A 334 -10.48 -17.57 -6.47
N LEU A 335 -10.43 -18.85 -6.86
CA LEU A 335 -9.23 -19.69 -6.68
C LEU A 335 -8.06 -19.12 -7.51
N VAL A 336 -6.90 -18.95 -6.89
CA VAL A 336 -5.70 -18.39 -7.55
C VAL A 336 -4.42 -19.21 -7.34
N ALA A 337 -4.40 -20.16 -6.41
CA ALA A 337 -3.32 -21.14 -6.24
C ALA A 337 -3.83 -22.40 -5.53
N GLY A 338 -3.30 -23.57 -5.88
CA GLY A 338 -3.70 -24.85 -5.30
C GLY A 338 -5.11 -25.29 -5.74
N GLY A 339 -5.91 -25.78 -4.79
CA GLY A 339 -7.32 -26.16 -5.01
C GLY A 339 -7.54 -27.57 -5.57
N ASN A 340 -6.47 -28.36 -5.74
CA ASN A 340 -6.53 -29.77 -6.15
C ASN A 340 -6.23 -30.73 -5.00
N GLY A 341 -6.62 -30.33 -3.78
CA GLY A 341 -6.40 -31.07 -2.55
C GLY A 341 -4.97 -31.01 -2.02
N LYS A 342 -4.78 -31.70 -0.89
CA LYS A 342 -3.49 -31.86 -0.22
C LYS A 342 -2.52 -32.65 -1.10
N GLY A 343 -1.32 -32.12 -1.34
CA GLY A 343 -0.27 -32.88 -2.02
C GLY A 343 0.91 -32.04 -2.47
N ALA A 344 1.88 -32.69 -3.11
CA ALA A 344 3.14 -32.08 -3.56
C ALA A 344 3.19 -31.78 -5.07
N GLY A 345 2.10 -32.07 -5.81
CA GLY A 345 1.98 -31.70 -7.23
C GLY A 345 2.13 -30.19 -7.45
N LEU A 346 2.41 -29.77 -8.68
CA LEU A 346 2.57 -28.34 -9.00
C LEU A 346 1.24 -27.56 -8.95
N ASN A 347 0.11 -28.26 -8.98
CA ASN A 347 -1.24 -27.73 -8.81
C ASN A 347 -1.84 -28.01 -7.41
N GLN A 348 -1.03 -28.51 -6.48
CA GLN A 348 -1.41 -28.87 -5.11
C GLN A 348 -0.58 -28.08 -4.08
N LEU A 349 -1.11 -27.99 -2.86
CA LEU A 349 -0.47 -27.40 -1.69
C LEU A 349 -0.67 -28.31 -0.48
N ASP A 350 0.16 -28.17 0.56
CA ASP A 350 0.00 -28.83 1.86
C ASP A 350 0.30 -27.83 2.99
N ASP A 351 -0.74 -27.47 3.76
CA ASP A 351 -0.72 -26.40 4.78
C ASP A 351 -0.15 -25.07 4.23
N PRO A 352 -0.78 -24.45 3.20
CA PRO A 352 -0.31 -23.17 2.67
C PRO A 352 -0.55 -22.04 3.66
N ARG A 353 0.52 -21.53 4.27
CA ARG A 353 0.39 -20.60 5.40
C ARG A 353 0.47 -19.14 5.02
N TYR A 354 1.46 -18.74 4.24
CA TYR A 354 1.71 -17.32 3.99
C TYR A 354 1.68 -17.01 2.52
N VAL A 355 1.15 -15.84 2.19
CA VAL A 355 0.91 -15.40 0.82
C VAL A 355 1.55 -14.04 0.62
N PHE A 356 2.16 -13.84 -0.54
CA PHE A 356 2.59 -12.53 -1.03
C PHE A 356 2.08 -12.34 -2.46
N VAL A 357 1.74 -11.10 -2.82
CA VAL A 357 1.29 -10.77 -4.18
C VAL A 357 2.10 -9.62 -4.72
N ASP A 358 2.72 -9.82 -5.88
CA ASP A 358 3.50 -8.77 -6.55
C ASP A 358 2.63 -7.82 -7.40
N GLN A 359 3.25 -6.76 -7.94
CA GLN A 359 2.57 -5.77 -8.79
C GLN A 359 2.02 -6.36 -10.10
N LYS A 360 2.48 -7.53 -10.52
CA LYS A 360 1.98 -8.26 -11.70
C LYS A 360 0.85 -9.24 -11.33
N GLN A 361 0.40 -9.21 -10.06
CA GLN A 361 -0.58 -10.13 -9.50
C GLN A 361 -0.12 -11.60 -9.51
N ASN A 362 1.19 -11.85 -9.49
CA ASN A 362 1.67 -13.20 -9.22
C ASN A 362 1.50 -13.50 -7.73
N VAL A 363 1.04 -14.70 -7.43
CA VAL A 363 0.78 -15.17 -6.06
C VAL A 363 1.93 -16.08 -5.65
N TYR A 364 2.59 -15.72 -4.56
CA TYR A 364 3.65 -16.51 -3.95
C TYR A 364 3.11 -17.11 -2.66
N VAL A 365 3.35 -18.41 -2.46
CA VAL A 365 2.77 -19.17 -1.35
C VAL A 365 3.87 -19.95 -0.65
N SER A 366 3.98 -19.78 0.67
CA SER A 366 4.73 -20.68 1.52
C SER A 366 3.95 -21.97 1.70
N ASP A 367 4.40 -23.03 1.03
CA ASP A 367 3.80 -24.35 1.01
C ASP A 367 4.47 -25.19 2.10
N LYS A 368 4.08 -24.93 3.35
CA LYS A 368 4.87 -25.23 4.55
C LYS A 368 5.27 -26.69 4.66
N ASN A 369 4.30 -27.60 4.53
CA ASN A 369 4.54 -29.03 4.72
C ASN A 369 5.25 -29.67 3.53
N ASN A 370 5.19 -29.05 2.35
CA ASN A 370 6.00 -29.44 1.19
C ASN A 370 7.40 -28.81 1.18
N HIS A 371 7.73 -27.96 2.17
CA HIS A 371 9.05 -27.37 2.36
C HIS A 371 9.56 -26.59 1.12
N ARG A 372 8.67 -25.79 0.55
CA ARG A 372 8.94 -25.01 -0.66
C ARG A 372 8.16 -23.71 -0.66
N VAL A 373 8.61 -22.79 -1.50
CA VAL A 373 7.81 -21.62 -1.87
C VAL A 373 7.46 -21.75 -3.34
N MET A 374 6.17 -21.58 -3.62
CA MET A 374 5.58 -21.73 -4.94
C MET A 374 5.08 -20.38 -5.48
N LYS A 375 5.15 -20.18 -6.79
CA LYS A 375 4.65 -18.99 -7.49
C LYS A 375 3.61 -19.39 -8.53
N TRP A 376 2.45 -18.76 -8.52
CA TRP A 376 1.46 -18.81 -9.60
C TRP A 376 1.44 -17.46 -10.33
N THR A 377 1.57 -17.51 -11.65
CA THR A 377 1.25 -16.35 -12.48
C THR A 377 -0.26 -16.24 -12.66
N LYS A 378 -0.73 -15.05 -13.04
CA LYS A 378 -2.15 -14.82 -13.30
C LYS A 378 -2.69 -15.88 -14.30
N TYR A 379 -3.79 -16.54 -13.94
CA TYR A 379 -4.46 -17.60 -14.72
C TYR A 379 -3.69 -18.91 -14.87
N ALA A 380 -2.58 -19.11 -14.16
CA ALA A 380 -1.87 -20.39 -14.19
C ALA A 380 -2.67 -21.49 -13.49
N THR A 381 -2.71 -22.68 -14.08
CA THR A 381 -3.30 -23.89 -13.49
C THR A 381 -2.33 -24.64 -12.59
N GLU A 382 -1.03 -24.39 -12.76
CA GLU A 382 0.06 -24.96 -11.97
C GLU A 382 1.03 -23.87 -11.52
N GLY A 383 1.70 -24.11 -10.40
CA GLY A 383 2.71 -23.21 -9.85
C GLY A 383 4.12 -23.61 -10.26
N ILE A 384 5.06 -22.72 -9.96
CA ILE A 384 6.49 -22.90 -10.20
C ILE A 384 7.19 -22.86 -8.84
N ILE A 385 8.06 -23.82 -8.57
CA ILE A 385 8.92 -23.79 -7.37
C ILE A 385 9.94 -22.67 -7.55
N ILE A 386 9.97 -21.71 -6.62
CA ILE A 386 10.91 -20.58 -6.67
C ILE A 386 11.93 -20.58 -5.52
N ALA A 387 11.70 -21.38 -4.48
CA ALA A 387 12.65 -21.63 -3.39
C ALA A 387 12.36 -22.99 -2.74
N GLY A 388 13.41 -23.68 -2.28
CA GLY A 388 13.29 -25.03 -1.74
C GLY A 388 12.89 -26.07 -2.80
N GLY A 389 12.02 -27.01 -2.42
CA GLY A 389 11.47 -28.02 -3.34
C GLY A 389 12.39 -29.22 -3.61
N LYS A 390 13.49 -29.35 -2.87
CA LYS A 390 14.34 -30.55 -2.83
C LYS A 390 14.11 -31.38 -1.55
N GLY A 391 12.87 -31.38 -1.09
CA GLY A 391 12.46 -32.00 0.18
C GLY A 391 12.91 -31.20 1.40
N ARG A 392 12.63 -31.77 2.57
CA ARG A 392 13.02 -31.23 3.88
C ARG A 392 14.54 -31.27 4.03
N GLY A 393 15.14 -30.17 4.49
CA GLY A 393 16.55 -30.15 4.87
C GLY A 393 17.08 -28.75 5.10
N SER A 394 18.39 -28.66 5.33
CA SER A 394 19.09 -27.40 5.66
C SER A 394 20.15 -27.00 4.63
N SER A 395 20.28 -27.74 3.52
CA SER A 395 21.17 -27.33 2.42
C SER A 395 20.70 -26.02 1.76
N SER A 396 21.53 -25.41 0.91
CA SER A 396 21.21 -24.18 0.19
C SER A 396 20.04 -24.32 -0.80
N THR A 397 19.61 -25.55 -1.12
CA THR A 397 18.48 -25.82 -2.03
C THR A 397 17.23 -26.31 -1.31
N GLN A 398 17.27 -26.39 0.02
CA GLN A 398 16.21 -26.95 0.85
C GLN A 398 15.69 -25.93 1.86
N LEU A 399 14.45 -26.16 2.29
CA LEU A 399 13.78 -25.44 3.36
C LEU A 399 13.23 -26.47 4.35
N HIS A 400 12.80 -26.01 5.51
CA HIS A 400 12.18 -26.80 6.54
C HIS A 400 11.11 -25.97 7.25
N HIS A 401 9.84 -26.24 6.86
CA HIS A 401 8.67 -25.47 7.29
C HIS A 401 8.82 -23.96 7.09
N PRO A 402 8.88 -23.48 5.84
CA PRO A 402 9.01 -22.05 5.59
C PRO A 402 7.85 -21.24 6.19
N GLY A 403 8.17 -20.10 6.80
CA GLY A 403 7.25 -19.13 7.36
C GLY A 403 6.76 -18.12 6.32
N THR A 404 6.59 -16.87 6.74
CA THR A 404 6.30 -15.75 5.84
C THR A 404 7.40 -15.56 4.80
N LEU A 405 7.00 -14.89 3.72
CA LEU A 405 7.89 -14.53 2.65
C LEU A 405 7.65 -13.08 2.21
N PHE A 406 8.72 -12.44 1.75
CA PHE A 406 8.70 -11.14 1.10
C PHE A 406 9.33 -11.26 -0.27
N VAL A 407 8.76 -10.62 -1.27
CA VAL A 407 9.33 -10.59 -2.63
C VAL A 407 9.62 -9.13 -2.99
N ASP A 408 10.88 -8.84 -3.28
CA ASP A 408 11.26 -7.50 -3.72
C ASP A 408 10.89 -7.27 -5.19
N THR A 409 11.12 -6.06 -5.68
CA THR A 409 10.79 -5.69 -7.07
C THR A 409 11.80 -6.21 -8.09
N LEU A 410 12.90 -6.82 -7.66
CA LEU A 410 13.80 -7.62 -8.50
C LEU A 410 13.36 -9.11 -8.53
N SER A 411 12.20 -9.43 -7.93
CA SER A 411 11.70 -10.80 -7.78
C SER A 411 12.62 -11.71 -6.96
N THR A 412 13.45 -11.13 -6.08
CA THR A 412 14.16 -11.87 -5.04
C THR A 412 13.17 -12.25 -3.95
N VAL A 413 13.18 -13.52 -3.56
CA VAL A 413 12.33 -14.04 -2.48
C VAL A 413 13.13 -14.17 -1.21
N TYR A 414 12.64 -13.57 -0.14
CA TYR A 414 13.15 -13.67 1.21
C TYR A 414 12.17 -14.54 2.01
N VAL A 415 12.67 -15.56 2.67
CA VAL A 415 11.84 -16.55 3.37
C VAL A 415 12.41 -16.84 4.74
N ALA A 416 11.55 -16.84 5.76
CA ALA A 416 11.87 -17.43 7.05
C ALA A 416 11.92 -18.96 6.88
N ASP A 417 13.09 -19.56 7.05
CA ASP A 417 13.28 -21.00 7.05
C ASP A 417 13.17 -21.51 8.49
N SER A 418 11.95 -21.53 9.01
CA SER A 418 11.64 -21.49 10.44
C SER A 418 12.30 -22.59 11.25
N ASN A 419 12.22 -23.85 10.80
CA ASN A 419 12.82 -24.95 11.56
C ASN A 419 14.33 -25.11 11.33
N ASN A 420 14.92 -24.30 10.45
CA ASN A 420 16.37 -24.18 10.30
C ASN A 420 16.91 -22.88 10.94
N GLN A 421 16.08 -22.15 11.70
CA GLN A 421 16.48 -20.98 12.50
C GLN A 421 17.16 -19.87 11.70
N ARG A 422 16.74 -19.64 10.46
CA ARG A 422 17.43 -18.71 9.55
C ARG A 422 16.46 -18.00 8.61
N VAL A 423 16.92 -16.88 8.05
CA VAL A 423 16.25 -16.22 6.93
C VAL A 423 17.12 -16.41 5.68
N MET A 424 16.49 -16.85 4.60
CA MET A 424 17.17 -17.14 3.34
C MET A 424 16.67 -16.20 2.25
N ARG A 425 17.54 -15.86 1.30
CA ARG A 425 17.18 -15.16 0.06
C ARG A 425 17.41 -16.04 -1.18
N TRP A 426 16.53 -15.91 -2.15
CA TRP A 426 16.60 -16.51 -3.49
C TRP A 426 16.42 -15.43 -4.55
N PRO A 427 17.50 -15.00 -5.22
CA PRO A 427 17.39 -14.16 -6.41
C PRO A 427 16.56 -14.81 -7.51
N GLN A 428 15.97 -14.00 -8.40
CA GLN A 428 15.18 -14.52 -9.50
C GLN A 428 15.98 -15.54 -10.35
N GLY A 429 15.44 -16.75 -10.50
CA GLY A 429 16.07 -17.82 -11.28
C GLY A 429 17.20 -18.56 -10.56
N ALA A 430 17.51 -18.22 -9.31
CA ALA A 430 18.49 -18.95 -8.53
C ALA A 430 17.99 -20.36 -8.17
N ILE A 431 18.88 -21.35 -8.32
CA ILE A 431 18.62 -22.74 -7.91
C ILE A 431 18.83 -22.91 -6.40
N GLN A 432 19.74 -22.14 -5.83
CA GLN A 432 20.11 -22.19 -4.41
C GLN A 432 19.94 -20.82 -3.75
N GLY A 433 19.58 -20.85 -2.47
CA GLY A 433 19.46 -19.69 -1.61
C GLY A 433 20.76 -19.40 -0.87
N SER A 434 20.79 -18.24 -0.24
CA SER A 434 21.86 -17.83 0.69
C SER A 434 21.23 -17.35 1.99
N VAL A 435 21.86 -17.66 3.11
CA VAL A 435 21.42 -17.14 4.42
C VAL A 435 21.77 -15.65 4.49
N ILE A 436 20.88 -14.86 5.07
CA ILE A 436 21.12 -13.42 5.29
C ILE A 436 21.21 -13.05 6.78
N VAL A 437 20.50 -13.78 7.65
CA VAL A 437 20.58 -13.71 9.11
C VAL A 437 20.21 -15.07 9.71
N GLY A 438 20.63 -15.36 10.95
CA GLY A 438 20.34 -16.61 11.65
C GLY A 438 21.40 -17.70 11.49
N GLU A 439 22.60 -17.37 11.02
CA GLU A 439 23.68 -18.35 10.82
C GLU A 439 24.22 -18.95 12.13
N ASN A 440 23.89 -18.34 13.28
CA ASN A 440 24.35 -18.79 14.60
C ASN A 440 23.42 -19.83 15.25
N GLY A 441 22.43 -20.34 14.50
CA GLY A 441 21.54 -21.42 14.92
C GLY A 441 20.50 -20.99 15.97
N GLU A 442 20.01 -21.99 16.71
CA GLU A 442 18.97 -21.79 17.72
C GLU A 442 19.49 -21.06 18.96
N GLY A 443 18.75 -20.07 19.45
CA GLY A 443 19.08 -19.36 20.68
C GLY A 443 18.47 -17.96 20.75
N ALA A 444 18.81 -17.21 21.80
CA ALA A 444 18.27 -15.89 22.10
C ALA A 444 19.30 -14.75 21.90
N GLU A 445 20.56 -15.06 21.59
CA GLU A 445 21.60 -14.05 21.34
C GLU A 445 21.36 -13.30 20.02
N ALA A 446 22.21 -12.30 19.75
CA ALA A 446 22.20 -11.60 18.48
C ALA A 446 22.45 -12.56 17.31
N ASN A 447 21.64 -12.43 16.25
CA ASN A 447 21.68 -13.30 15.07
C ASN A 447 21.38 -14.79 15.35
N GLN A 448 20.80 -15.12 16.51
CA GLN A 448 20.18 -16.41 16.80
C GLN A 448 18.65 -16.26 16.81
N PHE A 449 17.97 -17.31 16.40
CA PHE A 449 16.51 -17.34 16.36
C PHE A 449 15.97 -18.63 16.97
N SER A 450 14.70 -18.63 17.34
CA SER A 450 13.95 -19.81 17.73
C SER A 450 12.58 -19.76 17.06
N SER A 451 12.41 -20.56 16.01
CA SER A 451 11.26 -20.56 15.09
C SER A 451 11.00 -19.17 14.49
N PRO A 452 11.93 -18.56 13.73
CA PRO A 452 11.66 -17.31 13.05
C PRO A 452 10.55 -17.56 12.01
N ILE A 453 9.47 -16.79 12.06
CA ILE A 453 8.27 -17.05 11.26
C ILE A 453 7.84 -15.85 10.42
N GLY A 454 8.09 -14.63 10.92
CA GLY A 454 7.78 -13.36 10.25
C GLY A 454 9.02 -12.76 9.57
N VAL A 455 8.93 -12.29 8.32
CA VAL A 455 9.97 -11.54 7.61
C VAL A 455 9.32 -10.36 6.87
N SER A 456 9.85 -9.16 7.09
CA SER A 456 9.41 -7.95 6.38
C SER A 456 10.53 -6.92 6.31
N PHE A 457 10.33 -5.86 5.53
CA PHE A 457 11.30 -4.79 5.36
C PHE A 457 10.64 -3.43 5.58
N ASP A 458 11.38 -2.48 6.14
CA ASP A 458 10.95 -1.09 6.19
C ASP A 458 11.30 -0.32 4.90
N GLN A 459 10.94 0.97 4.89
CA GLN A 459 11.18 1.84 3.75
C GLN A 459 12.66 2.19 3.48
N TYR A 460 13.56 1.79 4.37
CA TYR A 460 14.99 1.99 4.25
C TYR A 460 15.72 0.67 3.94
N GLY A 461 14.99 -0.43 3.77
CA GLY A 461 15.55 -1.76 3.50
C GLY A 461 16.05 -2.49 4.74
N ASN A 462 15.76 -2.00 5.95
CA ASN A 462 16.08 -2.74 7.17
C ASN A 462 15.20 -3.99 7.26
N LEU A 463 15.81 -5.12 7.59
CA LEU A 463 15.12 -6.40 7.74
C LEU A 463 14.48 -6.48 9.12
N TYR A 464 13.25 -6.97 9.18
CA TYR A 464 12.56 -7.29 10.43
C TYR A 464 12.24 -8.79 10.44
N VAL A 465 12.41 -9.41 11.61
CA VAL A 465 12.15 -10.83 11.81
C VAL A 465 11.32 -11.04 13.07
N ALA A 466 10.19 -11.73 12.97
CA ALA A 466 9.46 -12.21 14.14
C ALA A 466 10.03 -13.56 14.57
N ASP A 467 10.59 -13.56 15.76
CA ASP A 467 11.31 -14.65 16.39
C ASP A 467 10.38 -15.28 17.43
N GLU A 468 9.54 -16.20 16.95
CA GLU A 468 8.27 -16.59 17.57
C GLU A 468 8.45 -17.14 19.00
N TRP A 469 9.41 -18.05 19.16
CA TRP A 469 9.63 -18.75 20.44
C TRP A 469 10.54 -17.97 21.38
N ASN A 470 11.28 -16.99 20.87
CA ASN A 470 11.93 -15.97 21.70
C ASN A 470 11.00 -14.78 22.04
N HIS A 471 9.76 -14.81 21.54
CA HIS A 471 8.71 -13.85 21.89
C HIS A 471 9.09 -12.39 21.62
N ARG A 472 9.73 -12.16 20.47
CA ARG A 472 10.26 -10.85 20.09
C ARG A 472 10.18 -10.60 18.59
N VAL A 473 10.25 -9.33 18.22
CA VAL A 473 10.55 -8.92 16.84
C VAL A 473 11.90 -8.22 16.84
N GLN A 474 12.79 -8.64 15.95
CA GLN A 474 14.12 -8.08 15.79
C GLN A 474 14.22 -7.29 14.49
N ARG A 475 14.97 -6.19 14.51
CA ARG A 475 15.33 -5.38 13.35
C ARG A 475 16.83 -5.47 13.10
N PHE A 476 17.20 -5.75 11.87
CA PHE A 476 18.57 -5.81 11.37
C PHE A 476 18.79 -4.64 10.39
N PRO A 477 19.59 -3.64 10.77
CA PRO A 477 19.98 -2.56 9.89
C PRO A 477 20.61 -3.03 8.59
N LEU A 478 20.29 -2.34 7.49
CA LEU A 478 21.01 -2.45 6.22
C LEU A 478 22.45 -1.93 6.38
N GLU A 479 23.44 -2.65 5.84
CA GLU A 479 24.86 -2.24 5.85
C GLU A 479 25.24 -1.23 4.76
#